data_AF-X1PKA4-F1
#
_entry.id   AF-X1PKA4-F1
#
_cell.length_a   1.000
_cell.length_b   1.000
_cell.length_c   1.000
_cell.angle_alpha   90.00
_cell.angle_beta   90.00
_cell.angle_gamma   90.00
#
_symmetry.space_group_name_H-M   'P 1'
#
loop_
_entity.id
_entity.type
_entity.pdbx_description
1 polymer ?
#
loop_
_entity_poly.entity_id
_entity_poly.type
_entity_poly.pdbx_seq_one_letter_code
_entity_poly.pdbx_strand_id
1 'polypeptide(L)' 'MKQSPATINVVQKTFNLTEEEKMLLLEAPVGEGMFFAGTKHVLIKVLASYTEDQIITTAPEELLKIKQAKKE' A
#
# COMPACT_ATOMS: atom_id res chain seq x y z
N MET A 1 1.24 2.03 0.01
CA MET A 1 0.80 3.40 -0.35
C MET A 1 2.02 4.21 -0.72
N LYS A 2 2.43 4.14 -1.99
CA LYS A 2 3.54 4.92 -2.50
C LYS A 2 3.09 6.38 -2.66
N GLN A 3 3.86 7.32 -2.11
CA GLN A 3 3.56 8.74 -2.25
C GLN A 3 4.33 9.36 -3.41
N SER A 4 3.69 10.28 -4.13
CA SER A 4 4.33 11.02 -5.20
C SER A 4 5.33 12.03 -4.63
N PRO A 5 6.50 12.25 -5.27
CA PRO A 5 7.48 13.25 -4.83
C PRO A 5 6.91 14.68 -4.74
N ALA A 6 5.88 14.98 -5.54
CA ALA A 6 5.19 16.28 -5.48
C ALA A 6 4.40 16.48 -4.17
N THR A 7 3.90 15.40 -3.57
CA THR A 7 2.99 15.44 -2.40
C THR A 7 3.73 15.13 -1.10
N ILE A 8 4.88 14.46 -1.16
CA ILE A 8 5.63 14.01 0.04
C ILE A 8 6.04 15.15 0.96
N ASN A 9 6.36 16.34 0.41
CA ASN A 9 6.75 17.50 1.21
C ASN A 9 5.59 18.05 2.07
N VAL A 10 4.35 17.93 1.59
CA VAL A 10 3.16 18.32 2.35
C VAL A 10 2.92 17.31 3.47
N VAL A 11 3.00 16.01 3.15
CA VAL A 11 2.83 14.93 4.13
C VAL A 11 3.89 15.02 5.24
N GLN A 12 5.15 15.26 4.88
CA GLN A 12 6.24 15.44 5.83
C GLN A 12 5.97 16.59 6.82
N LYS A 13 5.50 17.75 6.32
CA LYS A 13 5.20 18.90 7.17
C LYS A 13 3.96 18.68 8.04
N THR A 14 2.93 18.04 7.51
CA THR A 14 1.68 17.79 8.25
C THR A 14 1.84 16.77 9.36
N PHE A 15 2.62 15.71 9.13
CA PHE A 15 2.82 14.61 10.08
C PHE A 15 4.16 14.68 10.82
N ASN A 16 4.90 15.79 10.66
CA ASN A 16 6.19 16.01 11.32
C ASN A 16 7.20 14.88 11.10
N LEU A 17 7.21 14.32 9.88
CA LEU A 17 8.02 13.14 9.55
C LEU A 17 9.51 13.47 9.51
N THR A 18 10.32 12.48 9.88
CA THR A 18 11.75 12.52 9.64
C THR A 18 12.07 12.34 8.15
N GLU A 19 13.28 12.73 7.72
CA GLU A 19 13.71 12.49 6.34
C GLU A 19 13.77 10.98 6.02
N GLU A 20 14.08 10.13 7.00
CA GLU A 20 14.09 8.67 6.85
C GLU A 20 12.69 8.13 6.58
N GLU A 21 11.70 8.56 7.36
CA GLU A 21 10.28 8.20 7.19
C GLU A 21 9.73 8.62 5.82
N LYS A 22 10.18 9.77 5.31
CA LYS A 22 9.85 10.24 3.96
C LYS A 22 10.46 9.37 2.87
N MET A 23 11.73 8.98 2.99
CA MET A 23 12.38 8.09 2.01
C MET A 23 11.68 6.73 1.97
N LEU A 24 11.33 6.19 3.14
CA LEU A 24 10.56 4.96 3.25
C LEU A 24 9.21 5.04 2.52
N LEU A 25 8.50 6.17 2.58
CA LEU A 25 7.24 6.37 1.86
C LEU A 25 7.41 6.56 0.34
N LEU A 26 8.56 7.06 -0.11
CA LEU A 26 8.89 7.18 -1.53
C LEU A 26 9.24 5.83 -2.15
N GLU A 27 9.89 4.96 -1.38
CA GLU A 27 10.31 3.62 -1.79
C GLU A 27 9.29 2.52 -1.43
N ALA A 28 8.24 2.86 -0.68
CA ALA A 28 7.25 1.90 -0.19
C ALA A 28 6.60 1.10 -1.33
N PRO A 29 6.66 -0.24 -1.29
CA PRO A 29 5.95 -1.09 -2.23
C PRO A 29 4.43 -1.06 -2.00
N VAL A 30 3.68 -1.69 -2.90
CA VAL A 30 2.22 -1.84 -2.77
C VAL A 30 1.92 -2.65 -1.51
N GLY A 31 0.98 -2.17 -0.68
CA GLY A 31 0.64 -2.77 0.61
C GLY A 31 1.46 -2.28 1.80
N GLU A 32 2.60 -1.59 1.60
CA GLU A 32 3.38 -1.02 2.72
C GLU A 32 3.06 0.45 2.94
N GLY A 33 3.06 0.91 4.19
CA GLY A 33 2.71 2.28 4.55
C GLY A 33 3.13 2.63 5.97
N MET A 34 2.73 3.82 6.42
CA MET A 34 3.01 4.30 7.77
C MET A 34 1.70 4.47 8.54
N PHE A 35 1.70 3.94 9.76
CA PHE A 35 0.58 4.03 10.68
C PHE A 35 0.94 4.92 11.87
N PHE A 36 0.03 5.84 12.17
CA PHE A 36 0.19 6.85 13.20
C PHE A 36 -0.74 6.51 14.37
N ALA A 37 -0.17 6.25 15.54
CA ALA A 37 -0.92 6.01 16.77
C ALA A 37 -0.46 7.02 17.83
N GLY A 38 -1.08 8.19 17.83
CA GLY A 38 -0.66 9.33 18.65
C GLY A 38 0.71 9.83 18.21
N THR A 39 1.71 9.71 19.09
CA THR A 39 3.11 10.12 18.83
C THR A 39 3.98 9.00 18.24
N LYS A 40 3.42 7.80 18.07
CA LYS A 40 4.16 6.66 17.51
C LYS A 40 3.93 6.57 16.01
N HIS A 41 5.03 6.50 15.27
CA HIS A 41 5.03 6.22 13.84
C HIS A 41 5.56 4.79 13.67
N VAL A 42 4.80 3.94 13.00
CA VAL A 42 5.19 2.55 12.73
C VAL A 42 4.96 2.20 11.26
N LEU A 43 5.88 1.45 10.69
CA LEU A 43 5.70 0.88 9.35
C LEU A 43 4.70 -0.28 9.43
N ILE A 44 3.74 -0.28 8.52
CA ILE A 44 2.75 -1.33 8.39
C ILE A 44 2.81 -1.97 7.01
N LYS A 45 2.56 -3.28 6.97
CA LYS A 45 2.36 -4.02 5.73
C LYS A 45 0.99 -4.67 5.77
N VAL A 46 0.12 -4.23 4.87
CA VAL A 46 -1.21 -4.78 4.68
C VAL A 46 -1.11 -5.91 3.66
N LEU A 47 -1.50 -7.10 4.08
CA LEU A 47 -1.63 -8.28 3.24
C LEU A 47 -3.10 -8.65 3.17
N ALA A 48 -3.62 -8.84 1.95
CA ALA A 48 -4.97 -9.34 1.77
C ALA A 48 -5.04 -10.83 2.15
N SER A 49 -6.18 -11.26 2.68
CA SER A 49 -6.44 -12.70 2.78
C SER A 49 -6.65 -13.28 1.39
N TYR A 50 -6.27 -14.55 1.21
CA TYR A 50 -6.47 -15.26 -0.06
C TYR A 50 -7.93 -15.22 -0.55
N THR A 51 -8.88 -15.21 0.37
CA THR A 51 -10.31 -15.16 0.06
C THR A 51 -10.76 -13.78 -0.42
N GLU A 52 -10.28 -12.70 0.20
CA GLU A 52 -10.60 -11.33 -0.24
C GLU A 52 -9.99 -11.02 -1.60
N ASP A 53 -8.78 -11.52 -1.86
CA ASP A 53 -8.08 -11.33 -3.14
C ASP A 53 -8.91 -11.90 -4.30
N GLN A 54 -9.49 -13.09 -4.16
CA GLN A 54 -10.35 -13.69 -5.18
C GLN A 54 -11.65 -12.92 -5.46
N ILE A 55 -12.16 -12.17 -4.48
CA ILE A 55 -13.46 -11.47 -4.59
C ILE A 55 -13.26 -10.05 -5.12
N ILE A 56 -12.21 -9.36 -4.67
CA ILE A 56 -12.02 -7.92 -4.86
C ILE A 56 -10.94 -7.64 -5.91
N THR A 57 -10.19 -8.64 -6.41
CA THR A 57 -9.12 -8.37 -7.37
C THR A 57 -9.64 -7.62 -8.60
N THR A 58 -8.97 -6.52 -8.89
CA THR A 58 -9.26 -5.63 -10.01
C THR A 58 -8.26 -5.81 -11.14
N ALA A 59 -7.30 -6.73 -11.00
CA ALA A 59 -6.32 -7.05 -12.03
C ALA A 59 -6.99 -7.83 -13.19
N PRO A 60 -6.98 -7.30 -14.44
CA PRO A 60 -7.59 -7.96 -15.58
C PRO A 60 -6.99 -9.35 -15.87
N GLU A 61 -5.68 -9.50 -15.62
CA GLU A 61 -4.94 -10.75 -15.82
C GLU A 61 -5.37 -11.84 -14.83
N GLU A 62 -5.66 -11.47 -13.58
CA GLU A 62 -6.14 -12.41 -12.56
C GLU A 62 -7.59 -12.81 -12.82
N LEU A 63 -8.43 -11.88 -13.26
CA LEU A 63 -9.81 -12.17 -13.68
C LEU A 63 -9.86 -13.16 -14.85
N LEU A 64 -8.90 -13.09 -15.78
CA LEU A 64 -8.77 -14.05 -16.88
C LEU A 64 -8.38 -15.44 -16.38
N LYS A 65 -7.43 -15.54 -15.45
CA LYS A 65 -7.04 -16.82 -14.82
C LYS A 65 -8.19 -17.44 -14.04
N ILE A 66 -8.94 -16.64 -13.28
CA ILE A 66 -10.13 -17.12 -12.54
C ILE A 66 -11.22 -17.60 -13.50
N LYS A 67 -11.44 -16.92 -14.63
CA LYS A 67 -12.39 -17.36 -15.67
C LYS A 67 -11.97 -18.67 -16.35
N GLN A 68 -10.68 -18.86 -16.59
CA GLN A 68 -10.15 -20.11 -17.15
C GLN A 68 -10.31 -21.26 -16.15
N ALA A 69 -9.95 -21.06 -14.89
CA ALA A 69 -10.10 -22.05 -13.83
C ALA A 69 -11.57 -22.45 -13.54
N LYS A 70 -12.55 -21.59 -13.86
CA LYS A 70 -13.99 -21.91 -13.75
C LYS A 70 -14.58 -22.65 -14.96
N LYS A 71 -13.84 -22.75 -16.07
CA LYS A 71 -14.30 -23.41 -17.30
C LYS A 71 -13.84 -24.87 -17.42
N GLU A 72 -12.84 -25.27 -16.64
CA GLU A 72 -12.55 -26.68 -16.31
C GLU A 72 -13.46 -27.16 -15.17
#